data_AF-A0A3Q9BNM6-F1
#
_entry.id   AF-A0A3Q9BNM6-F1
#
_cell.length_a   1.000
_cell.length_b   1.000
_cell.length_c   1.000
_cell.angle_alpha   90.00
_cell.angle_beta   90.00
_cell.angle_gamma   90.00
#
_symmetry.space_group_name_H-M   'P 1'
#
loop_
_entity.id
_entity.type
_entity.pdbx_description
1 polymer ?
#
loop_
_entity_poly.entity_id
_entity_poly.type
_entity_poly.pdbx_seq_one_letter_code
_entity_poly.pdbx_strand_id
1 'polypeptide(L)'
;MLHWLTTNYPFLYHMSFPRGYHLVSAEQQSIKPYYLSSKELDEEYVVELNSWDSNPLRVTNLEKTMIDMLRYENVTPGLVDEMVDDYLDREDRNLERLETYAKRFKIEKLVEERILSAVQ
;
A
#
# COMPACT_ATOMS: atom_id res chain seq x y z
N MET A 1 3.17 8.65 1.95
CA MET A 1 2.87 9.59 3.06
C MET A 1 2.73 8.98 4.46
N LEU A 2 1.86 8.01 4.75
CA LEU A 2 1.88 7.37 6.10
C LEU A 2 3.17 6.55 6.34
N HIS A 3 3.66 5.90 5.28
CA HIS A 3 4.99 5.29 5.25
C HIS A 3 6.07 6.22 4.71
N TRP A 4 5.77 7.50 4.47
CA TRP A 4 6.71 8.45 3.85
C TRP A 4 7.25 8.06 2.46
N LEU A 5 6.61 7.10 1.76
CA LEU A 5 6.97 6.68 0.40
C LEU A 5 6.64 7.69 -0.72
N THR A 6 6.14 8.87 -0.38
CA THR A 6 5.84 9.92 -1.37
C THR A 6 5.57 11.22 -0.64
N THR A 7 5.93 12.32 -1.29
CA THR A 7 5.65 13.69 -0.89
C THR A 7 4.23 14.16 -1.29
N ASN A 8 3.51 13.39 -2.11
CA ASN A 8 2.21 13.79 -2.65
C ASN A 8 1.07 13.58 -1.63
N TYR A 9 0.20 14.60 -1.50
CA TYR A 9 -0.99 14.55 -0.66
C TYR A 9 -2.22 13.99 -1.37
N PRO A 10 -2.81 12.86 -0.88
CA PRO A 10 -3.95 12.29 -1.55
C PRO A 10 -5.17 13.17 -1.27
N PHE A 11 -5.94 13.45 -2.33
CA PHE A 11 -7.20 14.18 -2.22
C PHE A 11 -8.31 13.34 -1.56
N LEU A 12 -8.14 12.02 -1.49
CA LEU A 12 -9.10 11.07 -0.92
C LEU A 12 -8.39 10.11 0.04
N TYR A 13 -9.07 9.66 1.08
CA TYR A 13 -8.61 8.57 1.93
C TYR A 13 -8.85 7.23 1.25
N HIS A 14 -7.77 6.52 0.95
CA HIS A 14 -7.84 5.17 0.41
C HIS A 14 -7.98 4.17 1.55
N MET A 15 -9.13 3.50 1.66
CA MET A 15 -9.44 2.63 2.79
C MET A 15 -9.95 1.26 2.33
N SER A 16 -9.47 0.21 2.96
CA SER A 16 -9.85 -1.17 2.66
C SER A 16 -10.92 -1.69 3.62
N PHE A 17 -11.95 -2.32 3.07
CA PHE A 17 -13.10 -2.87 3.80
C PHE A 17 -13.35 -4.33 3.42
N PRO A 18 -13.91 -5.16 4.31
CA PRO A 18 -14.32 -6.51 3.95
C PRO A 18 -15.37 -6.51 2.83
N ARG A 19 -15.29 -7.47 1.91
CA ARG A 19 -16.35 -7.69 0.92
C ARG A 19 -17.72 -7.86 1.60
N GLY A 20 -18.72 -7.13 1.11
CA GLY A 20 -20.07 -7.10 1.67
C GLY A 20 -20.28 -6.03 2.76
N TYR A 21 -19.24 -5.32 3.18
CA TYR A 21 -19.39 -4.15 4.05
C TYR A 21 -20.15 -3.03 3.32
N HIS A 22 -21.17 -2.47 3.97
CA HIS A 22 -21.94 -1.36 3.41
C HIS A 22 -21.43 -0.04 3.98
N LEU A 23 -20.53 0.62 3.25
CA LEU A 23 -20.04 1.94 3.62
C LEU A 23 -21.07 3.01 3.21
N VAL A 24 -21.76 3.57 4.20
CA VAL A 24 -22.62 4.74 4.01
C VAL A 24 -21.73 5.99 4.08
N SER A 25 -22.03 6.97 3.24
CA SER A 25 -21.39 8.30 3.25
C SER A 25 -19.91 8.39 2.86
N ALA A 26 -19.43 7.47 2.01
CA ALA A 26 -18.05 7.47 1.53
C ALA A 26 -17.65 8.82 0.88
N GLU A 27 -18.50 9.38 0.02
CA GLU A 27 -18.25 10.63 -0.69
C GLU A 27 -18.17 11.83 0.27
N GLN A 28 -19.09 11.91 1.25
CA GLN A 28 -19.09 12.99 2.25
C GLN A 28 -17.84 12.98 3.13
N GLN A 29 -17.19 11.83 3.29
CA GLN A 29 -15.98 11.66 4.08
C GLN A 29 -14.70 11.67 3.23
N SER A 30 -14.80 11.94 1.93
CA SER A 30 -13.66 11.89 0.99
C SER A 30 -12.95 10.52 1.00
N ILE A 31 -13.69 9.42 1.18
CA ILE A 31 -13.15 8.06 1.21
C ILE A 31 -13.30 7.41 -0.15
N LYS A 32 -12.21 6.82 -0.64
CA LYS A 32 -12.20 5.87 -1.75
C LYS A 32 -12.12 4.44 -1.20
N PRO A 33 -13.24 3.69 -1.19
CA PRO A 33 -13.27 2.35 -0.60
C PRO A 33 -12.70 1.29 -1.54
N TYR A 34 -12.01 0.32 -0.95
CA TYR A 34 -11.51 -0.89 -1.60
C TYR A 34 -12.10 -2.11 -0.88
N TYR A 35 -12.87 -2.96 -1.58
CA TYR A 35 -13.52 -4.11 -0.97
C TYR A 35 -12.69 -5.37 -1.15
N LEU A 36 -12.01 -5.79 -0.11
CA LEU A 36 -11.02 -6.86 -0.14
C LEU A 36 -11.56 -8.17 0.44
N SER A 37 -10.95 -9.28 0.03
CA SER A 37 -11.22 -10.58 0.64
C SER A 37 -10.71 -10.62 2.09
N SER A 38 -11.27 -11.49 2.94
CA SER A 38 -10.79 -11.66 4.32
C SER A 38 -9.30 -12.02 4.38
N LYS A 39 -8.81 -12.77 3.38
CA LYS A 39 -7.39 -13.12 3.25
C LYS A 39 -6.49 -11.91 3.00
N GLU A 40 -7.01 -10.84 2.40
CA GLU A 40 -6.23 -9.63 2.09
C GLU A 40 -6.32 -8.58 3.22
N LEU A 41 -7.18 -8.82 4.21
CA LEU A 41 -7.35 -8.01 5.42
C LEU A 41 -6.77 -8.71 6.66
N ASP A 42 -5.87 -9.67 6.44
CA ASP A 42 -5.19 -10.38 7.51
C ASP A 42 -4.32 -9.43 8.34
N GLU A 43 -4.24 -9.68 9.66
CA GLU A 43 -3.46 -8.86 10.59
C GLU A 43 -1.96 -8.83 10.23
N GLU A 44 -1.44 -9.83 9.52
CA GLU A 44 -0.05 -9.81 9.04
C GLU A 44 0.27 -8.62 8.13
N TYR A 45 -0.76 -8.07 7.45
CA TYR A 45 -0.64 -6.93 6.56
C TYR A 45 -0.83 -5.60 7.26
N VAL A 46 -1.13 -5.58 8.56
CA VAL A 46 -1.53 -4.37 9.29
C VAL A 46 -0.47 -3.98 10.29
N VAL A 47 -0.19 -2.68 10.37
CA VAL A 47 0.62 -2.06 11.43
C VAL A 47 -0.11 -0.86 12.00
N GLU A 48 0.24 -0.46 13.22
CA GLU A 48 -0.25 0.78 13.82
C GLU A 48 0.74 1.91 13.57
N LEU A 49 0.27 3.01 12.98
CA LEU A 49 1.03 4.24 12.83
C LEU A 49 0.22 5.41 13.37
N ASN A 50 0.90 6.42 13.91
CA ASN A 50 0.23 7.66 14.30
C ASN A 50 0.01 8.56 13.08
N SER A 51 -1.16 9.20 13.02
CA SER A 51 -1.39 10.32 12.11
C SER A 51 -0.51 11.53 12.49
N TRP A 52 -0.47 12.57 11.65
CA TRP A 52 0.23 13.82 12.00
C TRP A 52 -0.27 14.46 13.30
N ASP A 53 -1.55 14.26 13.62
CA ASP A 53 -2.17 14.70 14.88
C ASP A 53 -2.05 13.67 16.01
N SER A 54 -1.14 12.70 15.88
CA SER A 54 -0.86 11.68 16.90
C SER A 54 -2.03 10.73 17.23
N ASN A 55 -2.97 10.55 16.30
CA ASN A 55 -4.04 9.56 16.45
C ASN A 55 -3.57 8.20 15.91
N PRO A 56 -3.69 7.09 16.66
CA PRO A 56 -3.30 5.77 16.18
C PRO A 56 -4.23 5.32 15.06
N LEU A 57 -3.63 4.89 13.95
CA LEU A 57 -4.31 4.39 12.76
C LEU A 57 -3.82 2.98 12.44
N ARG A 58 -4.75 2.10 12.08
CA ARG A 58 -4.43 0.80 11.47
C ARG A 58 -4.22 1.01 9.98
N VAL A 59 -3.03 0.71 9.51
CA VAL A 59 -2.61 0.93 8.12
C VAL A 59 -2.02 -0.35 7.54
N THR A 60 -2.06 -0.51 6.23
CA THR A 60 -1.30 -1.58 5.57
C THR A 60 0.18 -1.39 5.85
N ASN A 61 0.94 -2.45 6.09
CA ASN A 61 2.38 -2.38 6.29
C ASN A 61 3.10 -1.93 5.01
N LEU A 62 4.41 -1.67 5.11
CA LEU A 62 5.21 -1.08 4.05
C LEU A 62 5.14 -1.90 2.74
N GLU A 63 5.37 -3.20 2.83
CA GLU A 63 5.44 -4.13 1.70
C GLU A 63 4.06 -4.35 1.10
N LYS A 64 3.02 -4.50 1.93
CA LYS A 64 1.65 -4.56 1.45
C LYS A 64 1.27 -3.29 0.68
N THR A 65 1.71 -2.13 1.16
CA THR A 65 1.49 -0.85 0.48
C THR A 65 2.17 -0.84 -0.89
N MET A 66 3.41 -1.32 -1.01
CA MET A 66 4.09 -1.45 -2.30
C MET A 66 3.35 -2.40 -3.25
N ILE A 67 2.92 -3.57 -2.75
CA ILE A 67 2.12 -4.53 -3.53
C ILE A 67 0.82 -3.89 -4.02
N ASP A 68 0.10 -3.17 -3.17
CA ASP A 68 -1.15 -2.52 -3.55
C ASP A 68 -0.97 -1.40 -4.57
N MET A 69 0.11 -0.62 -4.44
CA MET A 69 0.41 0.45 -5.38
C MET A 69 0.85 -0.08 -6.74
N LEU A 70 1.63 -1.16 -6.78
CA LEU A 70 1.99 -1.83 -8.04
C LEU A 70 0.77 -2.48 -8.72
N ARG A 71 -0.19 -3.00 -7.95
CA ARG A 71 -1.44 -3.54 -8.49
C ARG A 71 -2.39 -2.48 -9.05
N TYR A 72 -2.24 -1.23 -8.63
CA TYR A 72 -3.16 -0.19 -9.01
C TYR A 72 -2.85 0.32 -10.42
N GLU A 73 -3.80 0.25 -11.34
CA GLU A 73 -3.57 0.66 -12.74
C GLU A 73 -3.71 2.17 -12.94
N ASN A 74 -4.47 2.85 -12.07
CA ASN A 74 -4.80 4.27 -12.18
C ASN A 74 -4.00 5.14 -11.20
N VAL A 75 -2.69 4.96 -11.18
CA VAL A 75 -1.78 5.76 -10.37
C VAL A 75 -1.32 6.98 -11.15
N THR A 76 -1.06 8.09 -10.44
CA THR A 76 -0.45 9.27 -11.04
C THR A 76 0.86 8.89 -11.74
N PRO A 77 1.10 9.34 -12.99
CA PRO A 77 2.36 9.06 -13.68
C PRO A 77 3.58 9.44 -12.83
N GLY A 78 4.57 8.56 -12.75
CA GLY A 78 5.80 8.75 -11.98
C GLY A 78 5.68 8.49 -10.47
N LEU A 79 4.47 8.43 -9.89
CA LEU A 79 4.30 8.17 -8.46
C LEU A 79 4.80 6.78 -8.05
N VAL A 80 4.55 5.77 -8.88
CA VAL A 80 5.04 4.41 -8.60
C VAL A 80 6.57 4.37 -8.61
N ASP A 81 7.21 5.12 -9.51
CA ASP A 81 8.66 5.13 -9.62
C ASP A 81 9.28 5.87 -8.40
N GLU A 82 8.72 7.01 -7.98
CA GLU A 82 9.09 7.70 -6.72
C GLU A 82 8.96 6.75 -5.51
N MET A 83 7.83 6.04 -5.40
CA MET A 83 7.60 5.11 -4.31
C MET A 83 8.58 3.94 -4.30
N VAL A 84 8.98 3.46 -5.48
CA VAL A 84 9.97 2.38 -5.61
C VAL A 84 11.34 2.86 -5.17
N ASP A 85 11.79 4.02 -5.65
CA ASP A 85 13.07 4.61 -5.26
C ASP A 85 13.12 4.84 -3.74
N ASP A 86 12.09 5.50 -3.18
CA ASP A 86 11.98 5.71 -1.74
C ASP A 86 11.99 4.39 -0.96
N TYR A 87 11.28 3.36 -1.44
CA TYR A 87 11.28 2.05 -0.80
C TYR A 87 12.67 1.39 -0.84
N LEU A 88 13.40 1.52 -1.95
CA LEU A 88 14.74 0.97 -2.13
C LEU A 88 15.82 1.73 -1.35
N ASP A 89 15.57 2.93 -0.89
CA ASP A 89 16.49 3.68 -0.03
C ASP A 89 16.28 3.41 1.47
N ARG A 90 15.17 2.76 1.84
CA ARG A 90 14.85 2.48 3.25
C ARG A 90 15.67 1.35 3.85
N GLU A 91 16.14 1.55 5.08
CA GLU A 91 16.83 0.54 5.88
C GLU A 91 15.88 -0.52 6.48
N ASP A 92 14.63 -0.15 6.76
CA ASP A 92 13.62 -1.02 7.37
C ASP A 92 12.82 -1.86 6.35
N ARG A 93 13.20 -1.81 5.07
CA ARG A 93 12.57 -2.60 4.01
C ARG A 93 12.82 -4.09 4.21
N ASN A 94 11.83 -4.93 3.93
CA ASN A 94 11.98 -6.37 3.96
C ASN A 94 11.65 -7.00 2.59
N LEU A 95 12.71 -7.25 1.80
CA LEU A 95 12.58 -7.84 0.46
C LEU A 95 12.00 -9.27 0.48
N GLU A 96 12.35 -10.09 1.46
CA GLU A 96 11.81 -11.45 1.60
C GLU A 96 10.28 -11.43 1.83
N ARG A 97 9.82 -10.50 2.67
CA ARG A 97 8.40 -10.27 2.92
C ARG A 97 7.70 -9.73 1.67
N LEU A 98 8.32 -8.79 0.96
CA LEU A 98 7.80 -8.25 -0.30
C LEU A 98 7.62 -9.35 -1.36
N GLU A 99 8.62 -10.20 -1.57
CA GLU A 99 8.54 -11.34 -2.49
C GLU A 99 7.47 -12.35 -2.06
N THR A 100 7.37 -12.62 -0.76
CA THR A 100 6.33 -13.50 -0.21
C THR A 100 4.94 -12.97 -0.51
N TYR A 101 4.73 -11.66 -0.34
CA TYR A 101 3.46 -11.03 -0.68
C TYR A 101 3.24 -11.02 -2.19
N ALA A 102 4.25 -10.69 -3.01
CA ALA A 102 4.15 -10.72 -4.46
C ALA A 102 3.60 -12.06 -4.99
N LYS A 103 4.07 -13.18 -4.41
CA LYS A 103 3.57 -14.53 -4.71
C LYS A 103 2.11 -14.73 -4.34
N ARG A 104 1.71 -14.28 -3.14
CA ARG A 104 0.31 -14.41 -2.68
C ARG A 104 -0.65 -13.58 -3.52
N PHE A 105 -0.22 -12.39 -3.94
CA PHE A 105 -0.99 -11.45 -4.74
C PHE A 105 -0.84 -11.64 -6.25
N LYS A 106 -0.01 -12.61 -6.68
CA LYS A 106 0.23 -12.97 -8.09
C LYS A 106 0.77 -11.83 -8.94
N ILE A 107 1.70 -11.05 -8.38
CA ILE A 107 2.37 -9.94 -9.06
C ILE A 107 3.90 -10.07 -9.05
N GLU A 108 4.41 -11.28 -8.93
CA GLU A 108 5.84 -11.59 -8.85
C GLU A 108 6.61 -10.92 -9.99
N LYS A 109 6.13 -11.07 -11.22
CA LYS A 109 6.75 -10.50 -12.41
C LYS A 109 6.87 -8.97 -12.33
N LEU A 110 5.84 -8.30 -11.82
CA LEU A 110 5.83 -6.85 -11.71
C LEU A 110 6.80 -6.37 -10.62
N VAL A 111 6.86 -7.08 -9.48
CA VAL A 111 7.82 -6.78 -8.40
C VAL A 111 9.26 -7.03 -8.88
N GLU A 112 9.49 -8.11 -9.61
CA GLU A 112 10.80 -8.42 -10.19
C GLU A 112 11.25 -7.33 -11.17
N GLU A 113 10.39 -6.96 -12.12
CA GLU A 113 10.68 -5.95 -13.14
C GLU A 113 10.92 -4.56 -12.54
N ARG A 114 10.15 -4.16 -11.52
CA ARG A 114 10.14 -2.79 -11.00
C ARG A 114 11.06 -2.57 -9.81
N ILE A 115 11.32 -3.59 -8.99
CA ILE A 115 12.03 -3.43 -7.72
C ILE A 115 13.30 -4.27 -7.69
N LEU A 116 13.21 -5.58 -7.93
CA LEU A 116 14.36 -6.48 -7.73
C LEU A 116 15.44 -6.30 -8.79
N SER A 117 15.06 -5.92 -10.02
CA SER A 117 16.00 -5.57 -11.09
C SER A 117 16.89 -4.37 -10.77
N ALA A 118 16.44 -3.46 -9.88
CA ALA A 118 17.15 -2.25 -9.49
C ALA A 118 18.15 -2.46 -8.34
N VAL A 119 18.16 -3.65 -7.71
CA VAL A 119 19.03 -3.98 -6.56
C VAL A 119 20.30 -4.75 -6.97
N GLN A 120 20.40 -5.16 -8.24
CA GLN A 120 21.56 -5.86 -8.82
C GLN A 120 22.61 -4.89 -9.38
#